data_AF-A0A261EUM9-F1
#
_entry.id   AF-A0A261EUM9-F1
#
_cell.length_a   1.000
_cell.length_b   1.000
_cell.length_c   1.000
_cell.angle_alpha   90.00
_cell.angle_beta   90.00
_cell.angle_gamma   90.00
#
_symmetry.space_group_name_H-M   'P 1'
#
loop_
_entity.id
_entity.type
_entity.pdbx_description
1 polymer ?
#
loop_
_entity_poly.entity_id
_entity_poly.type
_entity_poly.pdbx_seq_one_letter_code
_entity_poly.pdbx_strand_id
1 'polypeptide(L)'
;MKNDSLNGIKRSNAVRRTAIAFEMQRHHGAVRRFAVLVAASAALGVVIGFVLPHVSQPVLVLTGGTASVGQAARWLRALPVAQPNSASGYDRDSFAFRSTDDDSNGCDVRDDVLARDLHDVAFAADGCTVISGTLDDPYTGSVIRFHRGTTTSAAVQIDHVVALRNAWISGADQWDSARRIAYANAPANLLAVQGEANQEKSDASADHWLPPSRDFQCPYVALQVSIKYTWHLSVTHSEKEAMGRVLAQCPGAEAPDLGGAQGVSTVLLVPPAVQASPCSCTVCRMRRLDEP
;
A
#
# COMPACT_ATOMS: atom_id res chain seq x y z
N MET A 1 -91.47 -28.37 -17.88
CA MET A 1 -90.92 -27.00 -17.98
C MET A 1 -90.15 -26.50 -16.74
N LYS A 2 -90.23 -27.12 -15.54
CA LYS A 2 -89.48 -26.65 -14.35
C LYS A 2 -88.06 -27.23 -14.17
N ASN A 3 -87.73 -28.38 -14.79
CA ASN A 3 -86.43 -29.04 -14.61
C ASN A 3 -85.29 -28.46 -15.46
N ASP A 4 -85.59 -27.83 -16.60
CA ASP A 4 -84.53 -27.29 -17.48
C ASP A 4 -83.91 -26.00 -16.92
N SER A 5 -84.67 -25.22 -16.15
CA SER A 5 -84.20 -23.96 -15.54
C SER A 5 -83.18 -24.20 -14.41
N LEU A 6 -83.37 -25.25 -13.60
CA LEU A 6 -82.47 -25.60 -12.50
C LEU A 6 -81.12 -26.16 -12.98
N ASN A 7 -81.11 -26.89 -14.11
CA ASN A 7 -79.87 -27.40 -14.71
C ASN A 7 -79.02 -26.28 -15.36
N GLY A 8 -79.65 -25.24 -15.91
CA GLY A 8 -78.95 -24.06 -16.43
C GLY A 8 -78.22 -23.26 -15.35
N ILE A 9 -78.85 -23.07 -14.19
CA ILE A 9 -78.28 -22.34 -13.05
C ILE A 9 -77.09 -23.11 -12.43
N LYS A 10 -77.19 -24.44 -12.29
CA LYS A 10 -76.08 -25.26 -11.78
C LYS A 10 -74.86 -25.27 -12.71
N ARG A 11 -75.06 -25.33 -14.04
CA ARG A 11 -73.97 -25.24 -15.02
C ARG A 11 -73.31 -23.85 -15.02
N SER A 12 -74.09 -22.78 -14.91
CA SER A 12 -73.58 -21.41 -14.83
C SER A 12 -72.70 -21.17 -13.59
N ASN A 13 -73.12 -21.68 -12.43
CA ASN A 13 -72.36 -21.55 -11.18
C ASN A 13 -71.07 -22.39 -11.18
N ALA A 14 -71.07 -23.56 -11.82
CA ALA A 14 -69.87 -24.38 -11.98
C ALA A 14 -68.82 -23.67 -12.85
N VAL A 15 -69.20 -23.15 -14.01
CA VAL A 15 -68.31 -22.42 -14.92
C VAL A 15 -67.72 -21.16 -14.26
N ARG A 16 -68.53 -20.41 -13.50
CA ARG A 16 -68.05 -19.26 -12.72
C ARG A 16 -67.02 -19.66 -11.65
N ARG A 17 -67.22 -20.79 -10.95
CA ARG A 17 -66.27 -21.29 -9.95
C ARG A 17 -64.94 -21.70 -10.56
N THR A 18 -64.95 -22.35 -11.73
CA THR A 18 -63.72 -22.74 -12.42
C THR A 18 -62.95 -21.54 -12.98
N ALA A 19 -63.65 -20.51 -13.47
CA ALA A 19 -63.04 -19.27 -13.93
C ALA A 19 -62.32 -18.53 -12.78
N ILE A 20 -62.98 -18.38 -11.62
CA ILE A 20 -62.39 -17.73 -10.43
C ILE A 20 -61.16 -18.50 -9.92
N ALA A 21 -61.19 -19.84 -9.91
CA ALA A 21 -60.06 -20.66 -9.50
C ALA A 21 -58.85 -20.53 -10.45
N PHE A 22 -59.10 -20.46 -11.76
CA PHE A 22 -58.06 -20.24 -12.78
C PHE A 22 -57.44 -18.85 -12.67
N GLU A 23 -58.24 -17.83 -12.38
CA GLU A 23 -57.81 -16.45 -12.16
C GLU A 23 -56.97 -16.32 -10.86
N MET A 24 -57.38 -16.99 -9.77
CA MET A 24 -56.58 -17.09 -8.54
C MET A 24 -55.25 -17.82 -8.75
N GLN A 25 -55.20 -18.91 -9.54
CA GLN A 25 -53.94 -19.60 -9.86
C GLN A 25 -53.00 -18.73 -10.70
N ARG A 26 -53.54 -17.95 -11.65
CA ARG A 26 -52.77 -16.96 -12.43
C ARG A 26 -52.20 -15.86 -11.54
N HIS A 27 -53.00 -15.34 -10.59
CA HIS A 27 -52.55 -14.34 -9.63
C HIS A 27 -51.46 -14.87 -8.68
N HIS A 28 -51.57 -16.10 -8.18
CA HIS A 28 -50.51 -16.70 -7.36
C HIS A 28 -49.20 -16.91 -8.13
N GLY A 29 -49.26 -17.30 -9.41
CA GLY A 29 -48.09 -17.40 -10.28
C GLY A 29 -47.43 -16.06 -10.57
N ALA A 30 -48.22 -15.01 -10.79
CA ALA A 30 -47.74 -13.65 -11.02
C ALA A 30 -47.10 -13.05 -9.76
N VAL A 31 -47.75 -13.18 -8.60
CA VAL A 31 -47.24 -12.69 -7.31
C VAL A 31 -45.93 -13.39 -6.92
N ARG A 32 -45.82 -14.70 -7.15
CA ARG A 32 -44.58 -15.45 -6.87
C ARG A 32 -43.43 -15.03 -7.79
N ARG A 33 -43.69 -14.81 -9.08
CA ARG A 33 -42.68 -14.28 -10.02
C ARG A 33 -42.24 -12.87 -9.64
N PHE A 34 -43.20 -12.02 -9.25
CA PHE A 34 -42.91 -10.67 -8.80
C PHE A 34 -42.06 -10.67 -7.52
N ALA A 35 -42.39 -11.51 -6.54
CA ALA A 35 -41.61 -11.65 -5.31
C ALA A 35 -40.17 -12.15 -5.56
N VAL A 36 -39.98 -13.10 -6.47
CA VAL A 36 -38.65 -13.59 -6.86
C VAL A 36 -37.82 -12.49 -7.53
N LEU A 37 -38.42 -11.69 -8.42
CA LEU A 37 -37.73 -10.58 -9.07
C LEU A 37 -37.30 -9.52 -8.04
N VAL A 38 -38.19 -9.13 -7.11
CA VAL A 38 -37.86 -8.18 -6.04
C VAL A 38 -36.71 -8.70 -5.17
N ALA A 39 -36.75 -9.98 -4.76
CA ALA A 39 -35.69 -10.59 -3.96
C ALA A 39 -34.34 -10.65 -4.71
N ALA A 40 -34.35 -10.99 -6.01
CA ALA A 40 -33.16 -11.01 -6.84
C ALA A 40 -32.56 -9.61 -7.03
N SER A 41 -33.40 -8.59 -7.24
CA SER A 41 -32.95 -7.20 -7.34
C SER A 41 -32.35 -6.69 -6.03
N ALA A 42 -32.96 -7.04 -4.88
CA ALA A 42 -32.42 -6.68 -3.57
C ALA A 42 -31.05 -7.35 -3.31
N ALA A 43 -30.93 -8.65 -3.60
CA ALA A 43 -29.66 -9.37 -3.47
C ALA A 43 -28.58 -8.78 -4.38
N LEU A 44 -28.92 -8.45 -5.62
CA LEU A 44 -28.00 -7.79 -6.54
C LEU A 44 -27.57 -6.41 -6.02
N GLY A 45 -28.49 -5.62 -5.46
CA GLY A 45 -28.19 -4.33 -4.85
C GLY A 45 -27.25 -4.44 -3.64
N VAL A 46 -27.41 -5.47 -2.81
CA VAL A 46 -26.50 -5.74 -1.68
C VAL A 46 -25.12 -6.16 -2.17
N VAL A 47 -25.04 -7.04 -3.17
CA VAL A 47 -23.75 -7.45 -3.77
C VAL A 47 -23.06 -6.26 -4.42
N ILE A 48 -23.78 -5.43 -5.17
CA ILE A 48 -23.25 -4.19 -5.77
C ILE A 48 -22.76 -3.25 -4.67
N GLY A 49 -23.56 -2.98 -3.64
CA GLY A 49 -23.19 -2.07 -2.55
C GLY A 49 -21.98 -2.53 -1.76
N PHE A 50 -21.75 -3.84 -1.66
CA PHE A 50 -20.60 -4.41 -0.96
C PHE A 50 -19.36 -4.53 -1.85
N VAL A 51 -19.53 -4.95 -3.11
CA VAL A 51 -18.41 -5.22 -4.03
C VAL A 51 -17.90 -3.94 -4.68
N LEU A 52 -18.76 -3.04 -5.17
CA LEU A 52 -18.30 -1.87 -5.93
C LEU A 52 -17.32 -0.96 -5.19
N PRO A 53 -17.44 -0.69 -3.88
CA PRO A 53 -16.44 0.09 -3.15
C PRO A 53 -15.03 -0.50 -3.21
N HIS A 54 -14.91 -1.83 -3.33
CA HIS A 54 -13.61 -2.51 -3.45
C HIS A 54 -13.05 -2.47 -4.88
N VAL A 55 -13.91 -2.30 -5.89
CA VAL A 55 -13.48 -2.28 -7.30
C VAL A 55 -13.28 -0.84 -7.83
N SER A 56 -14.01 0.13 -7.27
CA SER A 56 -14.07 1.51 -7.75
C SER A 56 -13.76 2.51 -6.64
N GLN A 57 -12.60 3.15 -6.74
CA GLN A 57 -12.16 4.21 -5.81
C GLN A 57 -13.13 5.40 -5.73
N PRO A 58 -13.76 5.88 -6.83
CA PRO A 58 -14.81 6.89 -6.73
C PRO A 58 -15.99 6.46 -5.84
N VAL A 59 -16.40 5.20 -5.93
CA VAL A 59 -17.49 4.65 -5.12
C VAL A 59 -17.04 4.50 -3.67
N LEU A 60 -15.79 4.11 -3.41
CA LEU A 60 -15.21 4.08 -2.07
C LEU A 60 -15.29 5.44 -1.37
N VAL A 61 -14.97 6.53 -2.07
CA VAL A 61 -15.09 7.89 -1.51
C VAL A 61 -16.55 8.27 -1.26
N LEU A 62 -17.44 7.96 -2.21
CA LEU A 62 -18.87 8.23 -2.09
C LEU A 62 -19.53 7.48 -0.93
N THR A 63 -19.02 6.29 -0.57
CA THR A 63 -19.52 5.49 0.56
C THR A 63 -18.79 5.78 1.88
N GLY A 64 -17.98 6.84 1.95
CA GLY A 64 -17.30 7.28 3.18
C GLY A 64 -15.97 6.56 3.47
N GLY A 65 -15.45 5.78 2.53
CA GLY A 65 -14.08 5.26 2.58
C GLY A 65 -13.06 6.32 2.17
N THR A 66 -11.84 6.21 2.67
CA THR A 66 -10.73 7.10 2.32
C THR A 66 -10.03 6.58 1.06
N ALA A 67 -10.20 7.25 -0.08
CA ALA A 67 -9.32 6.99 -1.21
C ALA A 67 -7.91 7.53 -0.92
N SER A 68 -6.89 6.75 -1.26
CA SER A 68 -5.52 7.23 -1.24
C SER A 68 -5.32 8.22 -2.41
N VAL A 69 -5.29 9.50 -2.08
CA VAL A 69 -5.27 10.63 -3.03
C VAL A 69 -3.87 11.23 -3.22
N GLY A 70 -2.90 10.85 -2.39
CA GLY A 70 -1.50 11.25 -2.48
C GLY A 70 -0.78 10.81 -3.76
N GLN A 71 0.39 11.39 -4.01
CA GLN A 71 1.22 11.09 -5.19
C GLN A 71 1.60 9.61 -5.26
N ALA A 72 2.00 9.02 -4.12
CA ALA A 72 2.32 7.60 -4.04
C ALA A 72 1.16 6.72 -4.54
N ALA A 73 -0.07 7.04 -4.15
CA ALA A 73 -1.23 6.29 -4.62
C ALA A 73 -1.50 6.44 -6.11
N ARG A 74 -1.24 7.63 -6.69
CA ARG A 74 -1.33 7.85 -8.14
C ARG A 74 -0.28 7.01 -8.88
N TRP A 75 0.96 7.02 -8.42
CA TRP A 75 2.05 6.25 -9.04
C TRP A 75 1.85 4.75 -8.89
N LEU A 76 1.39 4.28 -7.72
CA LEU A 76 1.03 2.87 -7.50
C LEU A 76 -0.01 2.41 -8.53
N ARG A 77 -1.04 3.21 -8.81
CA ARG A 77 -2.04 2.88 -9.84
C ARG A 77 -1.41 2.74 -11.22
N ALA A 78 -0.44 3.58 -11.57
CA ALA A 78 0.27 3.56 -12.85
C ALA A 78 1.30 2.42 -12.99
N LEU A 79 1.75 1.80 -11.88
CA LEU A 79 2.70 0.69 -11.96
C LEU A 79 2.11 -0.51 -12.74
N PRO A 80 2.86 -1.09 -13.68
CA PRO A 80 2.43 -2.26 -14.42
C PRO A 80 2.29 -3.46 -13.49
N VAL A 81 1.20 -4.21 -13.65
CA VAL A 81 0.96 -5.45 -12.89
C VAL A 81 1.40 -6.63 -13.75
N ALA A 82 2.33 -7.43 -13.25
CA ALA A 82 2.85 -8.61 -13.94
C ALA A 82 3.08 -9.76 -12.96
N GLN A 83 3.22 -10.97 -13.49
CA GLN A 83 3.78 -12.08 -12.71
C GLN A 83 5.30 -11.86 -12.56
N PRO A 84 5.93 -12.34 -11.47
CA PRO A 84 7.38 -12.27 -11.34
C PRO A 84 8.08 -12.99 -12.51
N ASN A 85 9.09 -12.34 -13.09
CA ASN A 85 9.99 -12.97 -14.05
C ASN A 85 10.81 -14.09 -13.37
N SER A 86 11.41 -14.94 -14.19
CA SER A 86 12.32 -15.98 -13.69
C SER A 86 13.53 -15.34 -13.00
N ALA A 87 13.92 -15.90 -11.85
CA ALA A 87 15.17 -15.54 -11.19
C ALA A 87 16.41 -16.21 -11.82
N SER A 88 16.23 -16.99 -12.89
CA SER A 88 17.33 -17.61 -13.62
C SER A 88 18.31 -16.55 -14.12
N GLY A 89 19.61 -16.80 -13.95
CA GLY A 89 20.67 -15.87 -14.34
C GLY A 89 20.84 -14.67 -13.41
N TYR A 90 20.06 -14.56 -12.33
CA TYR A 90 20.30 -13.55 -11.32
C TYR A 90 21.65 -13.79 -10.64
N ASP A 91 22.50 -12.76 -10.70
CA ASP A 91 23.74 -12.66 -9.97
C ASP A 91 23.78 -11.27 -9.31
N ARG A 92 23.95 -11.24 -7.99
CA ARG A 92 23.99 -10.01 -7.21
C ARG A 92 25.18 -9.14 -7.62
N ASP A 93 26.31 -9.75 -7.96
CA ASP A 93 27.54 -9.02 -8.29
C ASP A 93 27.42 -8.30 -9.64
N SER A 94 26.49 -8.73 -10.51
CA SER A 94 26.20 -8.06 -11.79
C SER A 94 25.64 -6.63 -11.64
N PHE A 95 25.24 -6.24 -10.43
CA PHE A 95 24.81 -4.89 -10.10
C PHE A 95 25.96 -3.98 -9.63
N ALA A 96 27.17 -4.51 -9.42
CA ALA A 96 28.38 -3.79 -8.99
C ALA A 96 28.10 -2.74 -7.89
N PHE A 97 27.48 -3.17 -6.79
CA PHE A 97 27.21 -2.28 -5.67
C PHE A 97 28.53 -1.76 -5.06
N ARG A 98 28.60 -0.47 -4.75
CA ARG A 98 29.79 0.27 -4.27
C ARG A 98 30.91 0.39 -5.30
N SER A 99 30.59 0.30 -6.59
CA SER A 99 31.55 0.50 -7.68
C SER A 99 31.54 1.91 -8.27
N THR A 100 30.63 2.78 -7.83
CA THR A 100 30.49 4.15 -8.33
C THR A 100 30.58 5.17 -7.19
N ASP A 101 30.91 6.39 -7.58
CA ASP A 101 31.00 7.61 -6.78
C ASP A 101 30.13 8.65 -7.50
N ASP A 102 28.81 8.52 -7.35
CA ASP A 102 27.81 9.21 -8.17
C ASP A 102 27.77 10.72 -7.88
N ASP A 103 28.19 11.16 -6.69
CA ASP A 103 28.30 12.57 -6.31
C ASP A 103 29.73 13.14 -6.47
N SER A 104 30.68 12.29 -6.90
CA SER A 104 32.08 12.65 -7.18
C SER A 104 32.81 13.22 -5.97
N ASN A 105 32.45 12.75 -4.76
CA ASN A 105 33.05 13.20 -3.51
C ASN A 105 34.27 12.36 -3.10
N GLY A 106 34.56 11.26 -3.81
CA GLY A 106 35.67 10.33 -3.57
C GLY A 106 35.36 9.19 -2.59
N CYS A 107 34.14 9.13 -2.06
CA CYS A 107 33.66 8.12 -1.14
C CYS A 107 32.82 7.07 -1.88
N ASP A 108 32.70 5.88 -1.28
CA ASP A 108 31.79 4.88 -1.82
C ASP A 108 30.38 5.05 -1.24
N VAL A 109 29.38 4.65 -2.02
CA VAL A 109 27.96 4.86 -1.69
C VAL A 109 27.54 4.31 -0.31
N ARG A 110 28.22 3.30 0.24
CA ARG A 110 27.89 2.82 1.59
C ARG A 110 28.19 3.90 2.62
N ASP A 111 29.36 4.50 2.52
CA ASP A 111 29.82 5.49 3.47
C ASP A 111 29.07 6.82 3.30
N ASP A 112 28.64 7.15 2.07
CA ASP A 112 27.71 8.26 1.83
C ASP A 112 26.36 8.05 2.51
N VAL A 113 25.78 6.85 2.39
CA VAL A 113 24.50 6.53 3.03
C VAL A 113 24.64 6.51 4.56
N LEU A 114 25.75 5.99 5.09
CA LEU A 114 26.02 6.06 6.54
C LEU A 114 26.14 7.51 7.01
N ALA A 115 26.87 8.36 6.28
CA ALA A 115 27.02 9.76 6.62
C ALA A 115 25.70 10.54 6.54
N ARG A 116 24.82 10.17 5.60
CA ARG A 116 23.49 10.77 5.42
C ARG A 116 22.51 10.37 6.53
N ASP A 117 22.48 9.09 6.89
CA ASP A 117 21.41 8.52 7.72
C ASP A 117 21.77 8.45 9.21
N LEU A 118 23.05 8.49 9.57
CA LEU A 118 23.49 8.56 10.97
C LEU A 118 23.61 10.02 11.42
N HIS A 119 23.37 10.27 12.70
CA HIS A 119 23.78 11.49 13.37
C HIS A 119 25.01 11.26 14.26
N ASP A 120 25.65 12.34 14.71
CA ASP A 120 26.91 12.30 15.49
C ASP A 120 28.02 11.48 14.80
N VAL A 121 28.14 11.64 13.48
CA VAL A 121 29.05 10.87 12.63
C VAL A 121 30.50 11.25 12.89
N ALA A 122 31.37 10.23 12.99
CA ALA A 122 32.81 10.38 12.98
C ALA A 122 33.41 9.68 11.77
N PHE A 123 34.39 10.32 11.14
CA PHE A 123 35.10 9.83 9.96
C PHE A 123 36.53 9.38 10.32
N ALA A 124 37.06 8.46 9.51
CA ALA A 124 38.49 8.17 9.50
C ALA A 124 39.30 9.32 8.89
N ALA A 125 40.62 9.19 8.92
CA ALA A 125 41.54 10.20 8.38
C ALA A 125 41.43 10.40 6.85
N ASP A 126 40.83 9.46 6.14
CA ASP A 126 40.57 9.56 4.69
C ASP A 126 39.41 10.51 4.35
N GLY A 127 38.64 10.95 5.34
CA GLY A 127 37.51 11.86 5.16
C GLY A 127 36.24 11.21 4.61
N CYS A 128 36.26 9.90 4.32
CA CYS A 128 35.13 9.17 3.73
C CYS A 128 34.62 8.08 4.66
N THR A 129 35.52 7.29 5.24
CA THR A 129 35.12 6.11 5.98
C THR A 129 34.44 6.51 7.29
N VAL A 130 33.14 6.26 7.40
CA VAL A 130 32.37 6.44 8.64
C VAL A 130 32.80 5.37 9.65
N ILE A 131 33.41 5.80 10.75
CA ILE A 131 33.91 4.92 11.82
C ILE A 131 32.90 4.77 12.96
N SER A 132 32.02 5.74 13.17
CA SER A 132 30.93 5.65 14.14
C SER A 132 29.83 6.67 13.87
N GLY A 133 28.68 6.45 14.49
CA GLY A 133 27.56 7.39 14.55
C GLY A 133 26.37 6.72 15.24
N THR A 134 25.25 7.42 15.31
CA THR A 134 24.01 6.88 15.88
C THR A 134 22.94 6.82 14.80
N LEU A 135 22.34 5.66 14.63
CA LEU A 135 21.22 5.41 13.72
C LEU A 135 19.92 5.38 14.53
N ASP A 136 18.99 6.26 14.18
CA ASP A 136 17.58 6.09 14.52
C ASP A 136 16.96 5.17 13.46
N ASP A 137 16.94 3.87 13.73
CA ASP A 137 16.66 2.86 12.70
C ASP A 137 15.20 2.96 12.22
N PRO A 138 14.97 3.26 10.94
CA PRO A 138 13.61 3.42 10.44
C PRO A 138 12.83 2.10 10.44
N TYR A 139 13.50 0.95 10.34
CA TYR A 139 12.82 -0.34 10.21
C TYR A 139 12.22 -0.84 11.51
N THR A 140 12.97 -0.72 12.61
CA THR A 140 12.57 -1.24 13.93
C THR A 140 12.16 -0.14 14.90
N GLY A 141 12.50 1.13 14.63
CA GLY A 141 12.34 2.23 15.58
C GLY A 141 13.36 2.24 16.72
N SER A 142 14.39 1.37 16.65
CA SER A 142 15.44 1.28 17.66
C SER A 142 16.54 2.31 17.43
N VAL A 143 17.18 2.77 18.50
CA VAL A 143 18.39 3.59 18.41
C VAL A 143 19.63 2.70 18.48
N ILE A 144 20.52 2.79 17.50
CA ILE A 144 21.71 1.93 17.36
C ILE A 144 22.96 2.81 17.33
N ARG A 145 23.87 2.60 18.29
CA ARG A 145 25.20 3.21 18.25
C ARG A 145 26.10 2.36 17.35
N PHE A 146 26.32 2.84 16.14
CA PHE A 146 27.19 2.22 15.17
C PHE A 146 28.65 2.50 15.50
N HIS A 147 29.45 1.44 15.54
CA HIS A 147 30.90 1.52 15.51
C HIS A 147 31.41 0.54 14.46
N ARG A 148 32.23 1.01 13.54
CA ARG A 148 32.85 0.17 12.52
C ARG A 148 33.80 -0.82 13.17
N GLY A 149 33.67 -2.08 12.77
CA GLY A 149 34.46 -3.18 13.30
C GLY A 149 34.03 -4.52 12.72
N THR A 150 34.88 -5.54 12.83
CA THR A 150 34.65 -6.86 12.23
C THR A 150 33.37 -7.54 12.71
N THR A 151 33.02 -7.36 13.99
CA THR A 151 31.82 -7.96 14.61
C THR A 151 30.66 -6.97 14.77
N THR A 152 30.93 -5.67 14.68
CA THR A 152 29.95 -4.61 14.96
C THR A 152 29.36 -4.00 13.69
N SER A 153 30.06 -4.06 12.56
CA SER A 153 29.57 -3.44 11.31
C SER A 153 28.28 -4.08 10.80
N ALA A 154 28.03 -5.36 11.14
CA ALA A 154 26.82 -6.07 10.73
C ALA A 154 25.55 -5.56 11.43
N ALA A 155 25.67 -4.81 12.53
CA ALA A 155 24.54 -4.24 13.24
C ALA A 155 23.81 -3.16 12.42
N VAL A 156 24.53 -2.45 11.54
CA VAL A 156 23.96 -1.48 10.59
C VAL A 156 24.36 -1.85 9.17
N GLN A 157 23.36 -2.17 8.37
CA GLN A 157 23.52 -2.53 6.96
C GLN A 157 22.94 -1.43 6.07
N ILE A 158 23.40 -1.38 4.82
CA ILE A 158 22.76 -0.55 3.81
C ILE A 158 21.81 -1.46 3.05
N ASP A 159 20.51 -1.22 3.19
CA ASP A 159 19.47 -1.95 2.48
C ASP A 159 19.15 -1.28 1.15
N HIS A 160 18.85 -2.12 0.16
CA HIS A 160 18.14 -1.72 -1.04
C HIS A 160 16.64 -1.81 -0.75
N VAL A 161 15.97 -0.67 -0.59
CA VAL A 161 14.55 -0.57 -0.21
C VAL A 161 13.68 -1.45 -1.10
N VAL A 162 13.92 -1.39 -2.42
CA VAL A 162 13.56 -2.45 -3.36
C VAL A 162 14.82 -3.28 -3.62
N ALA A 163 14.81 -4.53 -3.12
CA ALA A 163 15.98 -5.40 -3.16
C ALA A 163 16.42 -5.73 -4.61
N LEU A 164 17.71 -5.94 -4.83
CA LEU A 164 18.28 -6.22 -6.16
C LEU A 164 17.62 -7.43 -6.86
N ARG A 165 17.36 -8.52 -6.12
CA ARG A 165 16.66 -9.69 -6.67
C ARG A 165 15.18 -9.41 -6.95
N ASN A 166 14.53 -8.59 -6.11
CA ASN A 166 13.16 -8.15 -6.37
C ASN A 166 13.08 -7.30 -7.65
N ALA A 167 14.03 -6.39 -7.85
CA ALA A 167 14.14 -5.63 -9.08
C ALA A 167 14.35 -6.54 -10.29
N TRP A 168 15.23 -7.54 -10.18
CA TRP A 168 15.48 -8.53 -11.24
C TRP A 168 14.18 -9.19 -11.71
N ILE A 169 13.43 -9.80 -10.78
CA ILE A 169 12.17 -10.48 -11.12
C ILE A 169 11.03 -9.52 -11.49
N SER A 170 11.22 -8.21 -11.30
CA SER A 170 10.24 -7.17 -11.64
C SER A 170 10.53 -6.47 -12.97
N GLY A 171 11.62 -6.82 -13.67
CA GLY A 171 11.97 -6.31 -15.01
C GLY A 171 13.44 -5.91 -15.19
N ALA A 172 14.26 -5.90 -14.13
CA ALA A 172 15.68 -5.57 -14.24
C ALA A 172 16.52 -6.69 -14.88
N ASP A 173 15.95 -7.89 -15.08
CA ASP A 173 16.56 -8.96 -15.86
C ASP A 173 16.80 -8.58 -17.33
N GLN A 174 16.05 -7.59 -17.84
CA GLN A 174 16.18 -7.05 -19.19
C GLN A 174 17.12 -5.84 -19.29
N TRP A 175 17.71 -5.40 -18.17
CA TRP A 175 18.58 -4.23 -18.16
C TRP A 175 20.00 -4.56 -18.62
N ASP A 176 20.60 -3.59 -19.32
CA ASP A 176 22.04 -3.60 -19.54
C ASP A 176 22.82 -3.44 -18.21
N SER A 177 24.13 -3.62 -18.28
CA SER A 177 25.01 -3.51 -17.11
C SER A 177 24.98 -2.10 -16.51
N ALA A 178 25.06 -1.06 -17.35
CA ALA A 178 25.12 0.33 -16.89
C ALA A 178 23.88 0.70 -16.05
N ARG A 179 22.68 0.29 -16.48
CA ARG A 179 21.44 0.57 -15.75
C ARG A 179 21.35 -0.22 -14.43
N ARG A 180 21.84 -1.45 -14.37
CA ARG A 180 21.92 -2.22 -13.12
C ARG A 180 22.87 -1.57 -12.11
N ILE A 181 24.02 -1.12 -12.58
CA ILE A 181 25.01 -0.40 -11.75
C ILE A 181 24.39 0.90 -11.21
N ALA A 182 23.76 1.69 -12.08
CA ALA A 182 23.08 2.93 -11.65
C ALA A 182 21.97 2.64 -10.63
N TYR A 183 21.19 1.57 -10.80
CA TYR A 183 20.13 1.21 -9.85
C TYR A 183 20.66 0.83 -8.47
N ALA A 184 21.72 0.03 -8.41
CA ALA A 184 22.26 -0.45 -7.15
C ALA A 184 23.00 0.63 -6.36
N ASN A 185 23.52 1.65 -7.04
CA ASN A 185 24.26 2.74 -6.41
C ASN A 185 23.42 4.01 -6.25
N ALA A 186 22.18 4.05 -6.74
CA ALA A 186 21.28 5.20 -6.55
C ALA A 186 20.96 5.41 -5.06
N PRO A 187 21.36 6.54 -4.44
CA PRO A 187 21.13 6.78 -3.00
C PRO A 187 19.66 6.77 -2.59
N ALA A 188 18.76 7.04 -3.53
CA ALA A 188 17.32 7.01 -3.32
C ALA A 188 16.73 5.60 -3.09
N ASN A 189 17.44 4.53 -3.47
CA ASN A 189 17.06 3.15 -3.16
C ASN A 189 17.80 2.61 -1.93
N LEU A 190 18.61 3.42 -1.24
CA LEU A 190 19.48 2.97 -0.16
C LEU A 190 19.07 3.57 1.17
N LEU A 191 19.08 2.77 2.24
CA LEU A 191 18.88 3.22 3.62
C LEU A 191 19.85 2.50 4.57
N ALA A 192 20.42 3.22 5.53
CA ALA A 192 21.05 2.60 6.70
C ALA A 192 19.97 2.04 7.63
N VAL A 193 20.04 0.74 7.93
CA VAL A 193 19.02 0.04 8.72
C VAL A 193 19.65 -0.99 9.66
N GLN A 194 18.89 -1.43 10.65
CA GLN A 194 19.26 -2.53 11.53
C GLN A 194 19.47 -3.83 10.72
N GLY A 195 20.58 -4.52 10.99
CA GLY A 195 21.05 -5.62 10.15
C GLY A 195 20.23 -6.91 10.22
N GLU A 196 19.61 -7.25 11.35
CA GLU A 196 18.70 -8.40 11.50
C GLU A 196 17.38 -8.17 10.75
N ALA A 197 16.75 -7.01 10.88
CA ALA A 197 15.55 -6.63 10.14
C ALA A 197 15.80 -6.65 8.63
N ASN A 198 16.99 -6.22 8.19
CA ASN A 198 17.39 -6.33 6.78
C ASN A 198 17.57 -7.79 6.32
N GLN A 199 18.12 -8.65 7.19
CA GLN A 199 18.24 -10.09 6.91
C GLN A 199 16.87 -10.77 6.85
N GLU A 200 15.95 -10.40 7.74
CA GLU A 200 14.56 -10.86 7.74
C GLU A 200 13.83 -10.44 6.46
N LYS A 201 14.03 -9.18 6.02
CA LYS A 201 13.50 -8.67 4.74
C LYS A 201 14.03 -9.47 3.56
N SER A 202 15.33 -9.77 3.52
CA SER A 202 15.99 -10.41 2.37
C SER A 202 15.64 -9.69 1.05
N ASP A 203 14.96 -10.37 0.13
CA ASP A 203 14.52 -9.90 -1.17
C ASP A 203 12.99 -9.82 -1.29
N ALA A 204 12.29 -9.81 -0.17
CA ALA A 204 10.84 -9.76 -0.09
C ALA A 204 10.27 -8.47 -0.72
N SER A 205 9.14 -8.62 -1.40
CA SER A 205 8.25 -7.51 -1.78
C SER A 205 7.35 -7.07 -0.62
N ALA A 206 6.69 -5.93 -0.77
CA ALA A 206 5.87 -5.31 0.27
C ALA A 206 4.66 -6.14 0.74
N ASP A 207 4.26 -7.18 0.00
CA ASP A 207 3.24 -8.15 0.42
C ASP A 207 3.78 -9.27 1.33
N HIS A 208 5.10 -9.47 1.36
CA HIS A 208 5.74 -10.49 2.18
C HIS A 208 6.45 -9.93 3.41
N TRP A 209 6.95 -8.69 3.32
CA TRP A 209 7.63 -8.04 4.43
C TRP A 209 7.31 -6.54 4.45
N LEU A 210 7.05 -6.02 5.66
CA LEU A 210 6.97 -4.60 5.96
C LEU A 210 7.80 -4.33 7.23
N PRO A 211 8.37 -3.13 7.38
CA PRO A 211 9.04 -2.72 8.60
C PRO A 211 8.20 -3.01 9.85
N PRO A 212 8.79 -3.62 10.89
CA PRO A 212 8.13 -3.76 12.19
C PRO A 212 7.66 -2.43 12.79
N SER A 213 8.42 -1.35 12.54
CA SER A 213 8.04 0.02 12.88
C SER A 213 6.85 0.47 12.03
N ARG A 214 5.67 0.58 12.66
CA ARG A 214 4.43 0.98 11.98
C ARG A 214 4.50 2.40 11.42
N ASP A 215 5.18 3.30 12.13
CA ASP A 215 5.32 4.70 11.71
C ASP A 215 6.10 4.82 10.40
N PHE A 216 6.97 3.85 10.10
CA PHE A 216 7.76 3.83 8.87
C PHE A 216 7.12 3.04 7.72
N GLN A 217 6.02 2.31 7.92
CA GLN A 217 5.40 1.52 6.84
C GLN A 217 4.90 2.39 5.68
N CYS A 218 4.32 3.55 5.99
CA CYS A 218 3.86 4.50 4.98
C CYS A 218 5.00 5.12 4.16
N PRO A 219 6.03 5.71 4.79
CA PRO A 219 7.26 6.12 4.11
C PRO A 219 7.89 5.02 3.27
N TYR A 220 7.99 3.81 3.82
CA TYR A 220 8.58 2.65 3.16
C TYR A 220 7.84 2.27 1.87
N VAL A 221 6.50 2.15 1.92
CA VAL A 221 5.70 1.83 0.74
C VAL A 221 5.71 2.97 -0.27
N ALA A 222 5.63 4.22 0.17
CA ALA A 222 5.72 5.37 -0.73
C ALA A 222 7.07 5.43 -1.47
N LEU A 223 8.16 5.12 -0.77
CA LEU A 223 9.50 5.04 -1.34
C LEU A 223 9.62 3.86 -2.34
N GLN A 224 9.13 2.67 -1.99
CA GLN A 224 9.10 1.54 -2.93
C GLN A 224 8.31 1.86 -4.21
N VAL A 225 7.15 2.50 -4.07
CA VAL A 225 6.34 2.91 -5.23
C VAL A 225 7.12 3.90 -6.09
N SER A 226 7.79 4.86 -5.47
CA SER A 226 8.64 5.81 -6.18
C SER A 226 9.74 5.10 -6.97
N ILE A 227 10.52 4.25 -6.31
CA ILE A 227 11.61 3.49 -6.93
C ILE A 227 11.08 2.64 -8.10
N LYS A 228 10.02 1.86 -7.88
CA LYS A 228 9.47 1.02 -8.94
C LYS A 228 8.93 1.85 -10.11
N TYR A 229 8.36 3.02 -9.84
CA TYR A 229 7.85 3.93 -10.87
C TYR A 229 8.98 4.53 -11.69
N THR A 230 9.99 5.13 -11.04
CA THR A 230 11.16 5.73 -11.69
C THR A 230 11.94 4.73 -12.52
N TRP A 231 12.13 3.52 -12.01
CA TRP A 231 12.93 2.50 -12.69
C TRP A 231 12.15 1.63 -13.67
N HIS A 232 10.85 1.88 -13.84
CA HIS A 232 9.94 1.12 -14.70
C HIS A 232 9.89 -0.38 -14.34
N LEU A 233 9.85 -0.67 -13.05
CA LEU A 233 9.65 -2.03 -12.53
C LEU A 233 8.17 -2.33 -12.39
N SER A 234 7.82 -3.60 -12.53
CA SER A 234 6.48 -4.10 -12.26
C SER A 234 6.25 -4.43 -10.79
N VAL A 235 4.98 -4.62 -10.45
CA VAL A 235 4.53 -5.18 -9.17
C VAL A 235 3.63 -6.38 -9.44
N THR A 236 3.61 -7.33 -8.51
CA THR A 236 2.59 -8.38 -8.55
C THR A 236 1.22 -7.83 -8.14
N HIS A 237 0.15 -8.60 -8.40
CA HIS A 237 -1.17 -8.22 -7.92
C HIS A 237 -1.22 -8.14 -6.39
N SER A 238 -0.65 -9.12 -5.70
CA SER A 238 -0.59 -9.17 -4.23
C SER A 238 0.22 -8.02 -3.64
N GLU A 239 1.37 -7.71 -4.24
CA GLU A 239 2.21 -6.56 -3.86
C GLU A 239 1.46 -5.24 -4.03
N LYS A 240 0.82 -5.03 -5.19
CA LYS A 240 0.05 -3.80 -5.45
C LYS A 240 -1.09 -3.61 -4.46
N GLU A 241 -1.80 -4.68 -4.12
CA GLU A 241 -2.85 -4.63 -3.10
C GLU A 241 -2.29 -4.34 -1.70
N ALA A 242 -1.17 -4.97 -1.32
CA ALA A 242 -0.53 -4.73 -0.03
C ALA A 242 -0.07 -3.28 0.11
N MET A 243 0.62 -2.75 -0.90
CA MET A 243 0.99 -1.34 -0.97
C MET A 243 -0.24 -0.43 -0.88
N GLY A 244 -1.32 -0.78 -1.60
CA GLY A 244 -2.58 -0.03 -1.55
C GLY A 244 -3.22 0.02 -0.16
N ARG A 245 -3.20 -1.10 0.58
CA ARG A 245 -3.72 -1.18 1.96
C ARG A 245 -2.91 -0.31 2.94
N VAL A 246 -1.59 -0.25 2.76
CA VAL A 246 -0.74 0.64 3.57
C VAL A 246 -1.03 2.10 3.24
N LEU A 247 -1.03 2.48 1.95
CA LEU A 247 -1.27 3.86 1.53
C LEU A 247 -2.69 4.36 1.86
N ALA A 248 -3.68 3.47 1.97
CA ALA A 248 -5.03 3.84 2.43
C ALA A 248 -5.06 4.35 3.88
N GLN A 249 -4.09 3.95 4.71
CA GLN A 249 -3.95 4.41 6.09
C GLN A 249 -3.21 5.76 6.20
N CYS A 250 -2.59 6.22 5.11
CA CYS A 250 -1.86 7.49 5.00
C CYS A 250 -2.18 8.21 3.68
N PRO A 251 -3.41 8.77 3.55
CA PRO A 251 -3.95 9.26 2.27
C PRO A 251 -3.19 10.44 1.66
N GLY A 252 -2.29 11.08 2.40
CA GLY A 252 -1.41 12.18 1.96
C GLY A 252 0.05 11.78 1.68
N ALA A 253 0.39 10.49 1.68
CA ALA A 253 1.76 10.06 1.46
C ALA A 253 2.32 10.56 0.11
N GLU A 254 3.41 11.33 0.19
CA GLU A 254 4.18 11.79 -0.96
C GLU A 254 5.20 10.71 -1.35
N ALA A 255 5.35 10.50 -2.65
CA ALA A 255 6.39 9.63 -3.20
C ALA A 255 7.50 10.54 -3.69
N PRO A 256 8.72 10.49 -3.12
CA PRO A 256 9.80 11.37 -3.55
C PRO A 256 10.02 11.25 -5.05
N ASP A 257 10.08 12.35 -5.80
CA ASP A 257 10.41 12.28 -7.22
C ASP A 257 11.91 12.10 -7.40
N LEU A 258 12.32 10.91 -7.86
CA LEU A 258 13.72 10.53 -8.00
C LEU A 258 14.32 10.96 -9.35
N GLY A 259 13.55 11.66 -10.20
CA GLY A 259 13.95 12.07 -11.54
C GLY A 259 14.78 13.36 -11.64
N GLY A 260 15.13 13.99 -10.52
CA GLY A 260 15.95 15.20 -10.49
C GLY A 260 17.31 14.97 -9.84
N ALA A 261 18.39 15.39 -10.49
CA ALA A 261 19.77 15.41 -9.98
C ALA A 261 19.99 16.38 -8.79
N GLN A 262 18.98 16.61 -7.96
CA GLN A 262 19.00 17.49 -6.80
C GLN A 262 18.08 16.91 -5.72
N GLY A 263 18.69 16.21 -4.76
CA GLY A 263 18.20 16.10 -3.40
C GLY A 263 16.98 15.22 -3.15
N VAL A 264 17.23 14.05 -2.54
CA VAL A 264 16.31 13.52 -1.52
C VAL A 264 16.36 14.53 -0.35
N SER A 265 15.66 15.65 -0.49
CA SER A 265 15.54 16.64 0.57
C SER A 265 14.65 16.02 1.63
N THR A 266 15.24 15.61 2.76
CA THR A 266 14.77 15.59 4.18
C THR A 266 13.32 15.19 4.52
N VAL A 267 12.44 14.88 3.57
CA VAL A 267 11.01 14.68 3.77
C VAL A 267 10.72 13.30 4.38
N LEU A 268 11.65 12.35 4.28
CA LEU A 268 11.41 10.98 4.73
C LEU A 268 11.83 10.66 6.18
N LEU A 269 12.60 11.54 6.85
CA LEU A 269 13.18 11.25 8.17
C LEU A 269 12.57 12.07 9.32
N VAL A 270 11.67 13.01 9.04
CA VAL A 270 10.93 13.69 10.10
C VAL A 270 9.55 13.05 10.18
N PRO A 271 9.23 12.22 11.20
CA PRO A 271 7.84 11.88 11.43
C PRO A 271 7.07 13.20 11.58
N PRO A 272 5.90 13.37 10.94
CA PRO A 272 5.12 14.58 11.16
C PRO A 272 4.91 14.67 12.67
N ALA A 273 5.47 15.73 13.28
CA ALA A 273 5.19 16.04 14.66
C ALA A 273 3.68 15.96 14.81
N VAL A 274 3.21 15.07 15.68
CA VAL A 274 1.79 14.89 15.98
C VAL A 274 1.24 16.28 16.23
N GLN A 275 0.49 16.82 15.26
CA GLN A 275 -0.23 18.06 15.45
C GLN A 275 -1.28 17.74 16.49
N ALA A 276 -0.95 17.98 17.75
CA ALA A 276 -1.91 17.99 18.82
C ALA A 276 -3.00 18.98 18.41
N SER A 277 -4.15 18.44 17.99
CA SER A 277 -5.32 19.24 17.74
C SER A 277 -5.60 20.05 19.01
N PRO A 278 -5.76 21.38 18.94
CA PRO A 278 -6.12 22.15 20.11
C PRO A 278 -7.51 21.67 20.55
N CYS A 279 -7.60 21.08 21.74
CA CYS A 279 -8.88 20.85 22.38
C CYS A 279 -9.62 22.19 22.45
N SER A 280 -10.66 22.32 21.64
CA SER A 280 -11.54 23.48 21.67
C SER A 280 -12.33 23.44 22.99
N CYS A 281 -11.87 24.20 23.98
CA CYS A 281 -12.65 24.46 25.18
C CYS A 281 -13.79 25.41 24.80
N THR A 282 -14.98 24.86 24.53
CA THR A 282 -16.20 25.65 24.47
C THR A 282 -17.36 24.86 25.08
N VAL A 283 -17.69 25.28 26.31
CA VAL A 283 -19.01 25.25 26.99
C VAL A 283 -19.44 23.96 27.71
N CYS A 284 -19.42 24.04 29.05
CA CYS A 284 -20.66 23.95 29.82
C CYS A 284 -20.61 24.81 31.10
N ARG A 285 -21.37 25.90 31.03
CA ARG A 285 -21.82 26.76 32.13
C ARG A 285 -22.80 25.95 32.99
N MET A 286 -22.60 25.86 34.32
CA MET A 286 -23.72 25.88 35.28
C MET A 286 -23.27 26.06 36.75
N ARG A 287 -23.84 27.12 37.33
CA ARG A 287 -24.29 27.34 38.73
C ARG A 287 -23.28 27.55 39.88
N ARG A 288 -23.35 28.79 40.40
CA ARG A 288 -23.11 29.22 41.80
C ARG A 288 -23.60 28.22 42.83
N LEU A 289 -22.94 28.16 43.98
CA LEU A 289 -23.53 28.49 45.29
C LEU A 289 -22.44 29.02 46.24
N ASP A 290 -22.87 29.98 47.05
CA ASP A 290 -22.14 30.89 47.94
C ASP A 290 -21.58 30.19 49.22
N GLU A 291 -20.37 30.56 49.65
CA GLU A 291 -19.99 31.19 50.96
C GLU A 291 -19.96 30.29 52.22
N PRO A 292 -19.30 30.70 53.32
CA PRO A 292 -18.45 31.89 53.55
C PRO A 292 -16.96 31.58 53.87
#